data_AF-A0A960MCU8-F1
#
_entry.id   AF-A0A960MCU8-F1
#
_cell.length_a   1.000
_cell.length_b   1.000
_cell.length_c   1.000
_cell.angle_alpha   90.00
_cell.angle_beta   90.00
_cell.angle_gamma   90.00
#
_symmetry.space_group_name_H-M   'P 1'
#
loop_
_entity.id
_entity.type
_entity.pdbx_description
1 polymer ?
#
loop_
_entity_poly.entity_id
_entity_poly.type
_entity_poly.pdbx_seq_one_letter_code
_entity_poly.pdbx_strand_id
1 'polypeptide(L)'
;MKRGSLFGHGGELYLWGYRAAPGDIVIRKSSDEGETWTEPTDETSGLLLRGRFGGTPNRPVVFHGRIWLAQSGKRVMSAPLEADLLWADSWILSEGAKIGDGPPGLKHPVVTEAQIVASAETGVVILPKVGGKPYTILIRAKDDPAAISDPGPSDWIELPGAEKKFAASYDPVSRRFLSLTNPVLPEYADSGWPPELIRNVGTLWVSEDLRRWTEVCRFLETPHVDYEAFQYFSFDIDGEDLVVAARTAFDVGGPKPPRGHDSNLITFHRIADFRRLADEAERKAAAGR
;
A
#
# COMPACT_ATOMS: atom_id res chain seq x y z
N MET A 1 -0.09 0.44 20.18
CA MET A 1 -0.67 0.52 18.82
C MET A 1 -0.09 -0.58 17.93
N LYS A 2 -0.83 -1.04 16.91
CA LYS A 2 -0.43 -2.05 15.93
C LYS A 2 -0.77 -1.55 14.50
N ARG A 3 0.05 -1.96 13.53
CA ARG A 3 -0.18 -1.78 12.08
C ARG A 3 -0.44 -0.31 11.68
N GLY A 4 0.42 0.59 12.15
CA GLY A 4 0.25 2.04 11.99
C GLY A 4 0.74 2.60 10.66
N SER A 5 0.01 3.56 10.12
CA SER A 5 0.40 4.44 9.02
C SER A 5 0.95 5.74 9.61
N LEU A 6 2.21 6.05 9.33
CA LEU A 6 2.88 7.30 9.71
C LEU A 6 2.71 8.33 8.59
N PHE A 7 2.35 9.57 8.95
CA PHE A 7 2.27 10.68 8.00
C PHE A 7 2.50 12.02 8.71
N GLY A 8 3.01 13.01 7.97
CA GLY A 8 3.15 14.38 8.46
C GLY A 8 1.97 15.25 8.02
N HIS A 9 1.56 16.18 8.87
CA HIS A 9 0.58 17.22 8.53
C HIS A 9 0.76 18.42 9.47
N GLY A 10 0.74 19.65 8.92
CA GLY A 10 0.82 20.87 9.73
C GLY A 10 2.09 21.02 10.58
N GLY A 11 3.21 20.41 10.18
CA GLY A 11 4.46 20.41 10.96
C GLY A 11 4.52 19.36 12.08
N GLU A 12 3.45 18.57 12.26
CA GLU A 12 3.36 17.50 13.25
C GLU A 12 3.41 16.13 12.57
N LEU A 13 3.76 15.09 13.34
CA LEU A 13 3.67 13.70 12.90
C LEU A 13 2.42 13.04 13.48
N TYR A 14 1.79 12.21 12.67
CA TYR A 14 0.62 11.43 13.04
C TYR A 14 0.85 9.95 12.78
N LEU A 15 0.44 9.13 13.73
CA LEU A 15 0.45 7.68 13.60
C LEU A 15 -0.98 7.17 13.75
N TRP A 16 -1.61 6.80 12.64
CA TRP A 16 -2.96 6.22 12.61
C TRP A 16 -2.87 4.71 12.57
N GLY A 17 -3.70 3.99 13.31
CA GLY A 17 -3.68 2.53 13.29
C GLY A 17 -4.69 1.93 14.27
N TYR A 18 -4.30 0.82 14.89
CA TYR A 18 -5.22 0.08 15.76
C TYR A 18 -4.66 -0.13 17.17
N ARG A 19 -5.51 -0.11 18.18
CA ARG A 19 -5.11 -0.39 19.58
C ARG A 19 -4.65 -1.84 19.73
N ALA A 20 -5.35 -2.76 19.07
CA ALA A 20 -5.03 -4.17 18.89
C ALA A 20 -5.31 -4.61 17.45
N ALA A 21 -4.92 -5.81 17.04
CA ALA A 21 -5.19 -6.32 15.69
C ALA A 21 -5.96 -7.66 15.77
N PRO A 22 -7.31 -7.66 15.73
CA PRO A 22 -8.21 -6.51 15.53
C PRO A 22 -8.46 -5.68 16.80
N GLY A 23 -8.88 -4.41 16.65
CA GLY A 23 -9.20 -3.50 17.77
C GLY A 23 -9.66 -2.11 17.33
N ASP A 24 -9.77 -1.20 18.28
CA ASP A 24 -10.20 0.20 18.07
C ASP A 24 -9.30 0.91 17.05
N ILE A 25 -9.88 1.79 16.23
CA ILE A 25 -9.12 2.74 15.40
C ILE A 25 -8.67 3.88 16.29
N VAL A 26 -7.36 4.15 16.26
CA VAL A 26 -6.71 5.18 17.07
C VAL A 26 -5.73 5.98 16.22
N ILE A 27 -5.48 7.21 16.62
CA ILE A 27 -4.44 8.08 16.07
C ILE A 27 -3.64 8.69 17.22
N ARG A 28 -2.35 8.89 16.99
CA ARG A 28 -1.44 9.58 17.92
C ARG A 28 -0.78 10.71 17.18
N LYS A 29 -0.39 11.74 17.92
CA LYS A 29 0.31 12.91 17.40
C LYS A 29 1.65 13.07 18.11
N SER A 30 2.65 13.54 17.39
CA SER A 30 3.94 13.97 17.90
C SER A 30 4.26 15.36 17.36
N SER A 31 4.76 16.22 18.24
CA SER A 31 5.20 17.60 17.96
C SER A 31 6.71 17.77 18.09
N ASP A 32 7.45 16.67 18.22
CA ASP A 32 8.87 16.59 18.55
C ASP A 32 9.57 15.52 17.72
N GLU A 33 9.25 15.48 16.41
CA GLU A 33 9.89 14.60 15.42
C GLU A 33 9.79 13.09 15.74
N GLY A 34 8.78 12.71 16.53
CA GLY A 34 8.47 11.33 16.87
C GLY A 34 9.09 10.83 18.17
N GLU A 35 9.73 11.70 18.95
CA GLU A 35 10.29 11.35 20.27
C GLU A 35 9.18 10.99 21.26
N THR A 36 8.13 11.80 21.35
CA THR A 36 6.97 11.54 22.21
C THR A 36 5.68 11.54 21.41
N TRP A 37 4.66 10.86 21.95
CA TRP A 37 3.39 10.64 21.28
C TRP A 37 2.23 10.76 22.26
N THR A 38 1.15 11.44 21.83
CA THR A 38 -0.10 11.49 22.60
C THR A 38 -0.66 10.09 22.84
N GLU A 39 -1.41 9.93 23.94
CA GLU A 39 -2.09 8.68 24.27
C GLU A 39 -3.58 8.78 23.88
N PRO A 40 -4.11 7.87 23.06
CA PRO A 40 -5.50 7.93 22.61
C PRO A 40 -6.44 7.38 23.69
N THR A 41 -6.87 8.22 24.63
CA THR A 41 -7.71 7.80 25.77
C THR A 41 -9.21 7.86 25.46
N ASP A 42 -9.63 8.87 24.70
CA ASP A 42 -11.04 9.20 24.40
C ASP A 42 -11.20 9.86 23.01
N GLU A 43 -12.44 10.18 22.66
CA GLU A 43 -12.85 10.76 21.38
C GLU A 43 -12.27 12.13 21.06
N THR A 44 -11.61 12.81 22.00
CA THR A 44 -10.94 14.11 21.76
C THR A 44 -9.41 14.03 21.83
N SER A 45 -8.88 12.85 22.13
CA SER A 45 -7.44 12.60 22.36
C SER A 45 -6.85 11.52 21.45
N GLY A 46 -7.61 11.05 20.46
CA GLY A 46 -7.13 10.12 19.43
C GLY A 46 -7.80 8.74 19.41
N LEU A 47 -8.80 8.47 20.25
CA LEU A 47 -9.66 7.30 20.08
C LEU A 47 -10.75 7.59 19.04
N LEU A 48 -10.48 7.24 17.79
CA LEU A 48 -11.34 7.61 16.66
C LEU A 48 -12.59 6.74 16.53
N LEU A 49 -12.47 5.43 16.73
CA LEU A 49 -13.61 4.53 16.59
C LEU A 49 -13.43 3.24 17.40
N ARG A 50 -14.38 2.96 18.31
CA ARG A 50 -14.39 1.72 19.10
C ARG A 50 -14.89 0.53 18.27
N GLY A 51 -14.22 -0.61 18.35
CA GLY A 51 -14.67 -1.83 17.67
C GLY A 51 -13.58 -2.85 17.36
N ARG A 52 -13.85 -3.75 16.41
CA ARG A 52 -12.91 -4.80 15.96
C ARG A 52 -12.42 -4.52 14.54
N PHE A 53 -11.65 -3.47 14.39
CA PHE A 53 -11.09 -3.05 13.10
C PHE A 53 -9.70 -3.65 12.87
N GLY A 54 -9.31 -3.72 11.60
CA GLY A 54 -7.99 -4.16 11.21
C GLY A 54 -7.65 -3.72 9.79
N GLY A 55 -6.41 -3.93 9.42
CA GLY A 55 -5.85 -3.50 8.15
C GLY A 55 -4.35 -3.66 8.19
N THR A 56 -3.65 -2.94 7.34
CA THR A 56 -2.17 -2.80 7.35
C THR A 56 -1.82 -1.35 7.10
N PRO A 57 -0.58 -0.94 7.43
CA PRO A 57 -0.08 0.37 7.04
C PRO A 57 -0.30 0.63 5.55
N ASN A 58 -0.71 1.84 5.22
CA ASN A 58 -0.82 2.39 3.88
C ASN A 58 -0.41 3.85 3.93
N ARG A 59 -0.03 4.43 2.78
CA ARG A 59 0.37 5.84 2.70
C ARG A 59 -0.88 6.73 2.60
N PRO A 60 -1.21 7.54 3.61
CA PRO A 60 -2.31 8.48 3.50
C PRO A 60 -2.04 9.47 2.37
N VAL A 61 -3.11 9.87 1.67
CA VAL A 61 -3.02 10.86 0.60
C VAL A 61 -3.80 12.10 0.94
N VAL A 62 -3.28 13.25 0.54
CA VAL A 62 -3.99 14.53 0.62
C VAL A 62 -4.62 14.83 -0.73
N PHE A 63 -5.94 15.00 -0.74
CA PHE A 63 -6.66 15.31 -1.97
C PHE A 63 -7.93 16.12 -1.65
N HIS A 64 -8.16 17.20 -2.38
CA HIS A 64 -9.30 18.10 -2.23
C HIS A 64 -9.55 18.55 -0.78
N GLY A 65 -8.50 19.02 -0.11
CA GLY A 65 -8.61 19.58 1.25
C GLY A 65 -8.82 18.53 2.35
N ARG A 66 -8.58 17.24 2.07
CA ARG A 66 -8.79 16.14 3.01
C ARG A 66 -7.63 15.15 3.00
N ILE A 67 -7.42 14.49 4.13
CA ILE A 67 -6.60 13.29 4.25
C ILE A 67 -7.48 12.08 3.95
N TRP A 68 -6.93 11.09 3.26
CA TRP A 68 -7.59 9.83 2.92
C TRP A 68 -6.70 8.65 3.27
N LEU A 69 -7.27 7.64 3.94
CA LEU A 69 -6.63 6.38 4.27
C LEU A 69 -7.48 5.20 3.80
N ALA A 70 -6.83 4.11 3.40
CA ALA A 70 -7.52 2.85 3.20
C ALA A 70 -7.74 2.13 4.54
N GLN A 71 -8.95 1.59 4.74
CA GLN A 71 -9.34 0.87 5.96
C GLN A 71 -9.85 -0.53 5.58
N SER A 72 -9.31 -1.58 6.22
CA SER A 72 -9.66 -3.00 5.99
C SER A 72 -9.69 -3.46 4.51
N GLY A 73 -9.04 -2.73 3.59
CA GLY A 73 -8.97 -3.07 2.17
C GLY A 73 -10.12 -2.58 1.29
N LYS A 74 -11.26 -2.19 1.87
CA LYS A 74 -12.49 -1.93 1.11
C LYS A 74 -13.30 -0.74 1.63
N ARG A 75 -12.68 0.10 2.45
CA ARG A 75 -13.25 1.33 3.01
C ARG A 75 -12.22 2.44 2.90
N VAL A 76 -12.68 3.68 2.84
CA VAL A 76 -11.84 4.84 3.14
C VAL A 76 -12.17 5.39 4.52
N MET A 77 -11.15 5.97 5.16
CA MET A 77 -11.33 6.85 6.29
C MET A 77 -10.75 8.22 5.94
N SER A 78 -11.47 9.30 6.24
CA SER A 78 -11.08 10.64 5.78
C SER A 78 -11.42 11.74 6.79
N ALA A 79 -10.55 12.75 6.89
CA ALA A 79 -10.76 13.96 7.69
C ALA A 79 -10.38 15.21 6.89
N PRO A 80 -11.03 16.37 7.11
CA PRO A 80 -10.57 17.66 6.59
C PRO A 80 -9.16 18.00 7.10
N LEU A 81 -8.35 18.67 6.29
CA LEU A 81 -7.00 19.09 6.68
C LEU A 81 -6.99 20.08 7.85
N GLU A 82 -7.99 20.97 7.90
CA GLU A 82 -8.07 22.03 8.92
C GLU A 82 -8.72 21.56 10.23
N ALA A 83 -9.15 20.30 10.30
CA ALA A 83 -9.76 19.73 11.50
C ALA A 83 -8.69 19.26 12.49
N ASP A 84 -9.03 19.21 13.78
CA ASP A 84 -8.18 18.52 14.76
C ASP A 84 -8.25 17.01 14.49
N LEU A 85 -7.15 16.44 14.02
CA LEU A 85 -7.08 15.03 13.67
C LEU A 85 -7.14 14.10 14.87
N LEU A 86 -6.97 14.59 16.11
CA LEU A 86 -7.15 13.79 17.33
C LEU A 86 -8.64 13.60 17.70
N TRP A 87 -9.55 14.39 17.14
CA TRP A 87 -10.97 14.31 17.46
C TRP A 87 -11.66 13.29 16.57
N ALA A 88 -12.43 12.38 17.17
CA ALA A 88 -13.18 11.35 16.47
C ALA A 88 -14.15 11.93 15.44
N ASP A 89 -14.85 13.02 15.80
CA ASP A 89 -15.85 13.68 14.95
C ASP A 89 -15.27 14.35 13.70
N SER A 90 -13.94 14.53 13.63
CA SER A 90 -13.24 15.00 12.44
C SER A 90 -13.21 13.94 11.33
N TRP A 91 -13.41 12.67 11.67
CA TRP A 91 -13.21 11.54 10.78
C TRP A 91 -14.51 10.91 10.32
N ILE A 92 -14.54 10.57 9.04
CA ILE A 92 -15.61 9.81 8.41
C ILE A 92 -15.05 8.46 7.96
N LEU A 93 -15.72 7.37 8.30
CA LEU A 93 -15.44 6.03 7.79
C LEU A 93 -16.54 5.65 6.79
N SER A 94 -16.15 5.31 5.56
CA SER A 94 -17.11 4.92 4.54
C SER A 94 -17.76 3.57 4.83
N GLU A 95 -18.89 3.31 4.18
CA GLU A 95 -19.36 1.93 4.00
C GLU A 95 -18.34 1.10 3.23
N GLY A 96 -18.39 -0.22 3.40
CA GLY A 96 -17.48 -1.15 2.72
C GLY A 96 -17.98 -1.54 1.34
N ALA A 97 -17.08 -1.54 0.36
CA ALA A 97 -17.42 -1.93 -1.01
C ALA A 97 -17.85 -3.39 -1.06
N LYS A 98 -18.86 -3.68 -1.87
CA LYS A 98 -19.31 -5.03 -2.18
C LYS A 98 -18.42 -5.58 -3.29
N ILE A 99 -17.57 -6.52 -2.91
CA ILE A 99 -16.68 -7.19 -3.86
C ILE A 99 -17.38 -8.43 -4.40
N GLY A 100 -17.60 -8.46 -5.71
CA GLY A 100 -18.10 -9.62 -6.42
C GLY A 100 -17.03 -10.67 -6.70
N ASP A 101 -17.36 -11.65 -7.53
CA ASP A 101 -16.36 -12.56 -8.08
C ASP A 101 -15.41 -11.83 -9.03
N GLY A 102 -14.16 -12.30 -9.07
CA GLY A 102 -13.13 -11.74 -9.92
C GLY A 102 -13.04 -12.43 -11.29
N PRO A 103 -11.89 -12.30 -11.95
CA PRO A 103 -11.59 -13.02 -13.19
C PRO A 103 -11.73 -14.55 -13.05
N PRO A 104 -11.81 -15.30 -14.16
CA PRO A 104 -11.96 -16.75 -14.13
C PRO A 104 -11.00 -17.46 -13.17
N GLY A 105 -11.58 -18.33 -12.32
CA GLY A 105 -10.83 -19.07 -11.30
C GLY A 105 -10.61 -18.32 -9.99
N LEU A 106 -11.13 -17.10 -9.84
CA LEU A 106 -11.05 -16.32 -8.60
C LEU A 106 -12.43 -16.07 -7.97
N LYS A 107 -12.86 -17.02 -7.15
CA LYS A 107 -14.15 -16.94 -6.42
C LYS A 107 -13.90 -16.56 -4.96
N HIS A 108 -14.67 -15.61 -4.46
CA HIS A 108 -14.60 -15.11 -3.08
C HIS A 108 -13.16 -14.83 -2.56
N PRO A 109 -12.35 -14.04 -3.29
CA PRO A 109 -10.97 -13.82 -2.90
C PRO A 109 -10.87 -13.05 -1.58
N VAL A 110 -9.75 -13.26 -0.88
CA VAL A 110 -9.39 -12.44 0.26
C VAL A 110 -8.94 -11.06 -0.24
N VAL A 111 -9.74 -10.03 0.05
CA VAL A 111 -9.45 -8.63 -0.30
C VAL A 111 -9.14 -7.83 0.95
N THR A 112 -7.89 -7.37 1.06
CA THR A 112 -7.38 -6.71 2.28
C THR A 112 -6.14 -5.88 1.96
N GLU A 113 -5.46 -5.36 2.99
CA GLU A 113 -4.14 -4.73 2.92
C GLU A 113 -3.96 -3.64 1.86
N ALA A 114 -5.01 -2.87 1.60
CA ALA A 114 -5.01 -1.90 0.52
C ALA A 114 -4.02 -0.75 0.66
N GLN A 115 -3.67 -0.19 -0.49
CA GLN A 115 -3.11 1.14 -0.66
C GLN A 115 -4.20 2.14 -0.99
N ILE A 116 -3.85 3.41 -0.96
CA ILE A 116 -4.67 4.50 -1.45
C ILE A 116 -3.80 5.46 -2.25
N VAL A 117 -4.29 5.92 -3.39
CA VAL A 117 -3.63 6.87 -4.27
C VAL A 117 -4.64 7.93 -4.71
N ALA A 118 -4.15 9.11 -5.10
CA ALA A 118 -4.99 10.16 -5.62
C ALA A 118 -4.28 10.91 -6.75
N SER A 119 -5.05 11.29 -7.77
CA SER A 119 -4.63 12.18 -8.86
C SER A 119 -5.83 13.03 -9.30
N ALA A 120 -5.58 14.10 -10.03
CA ALA A 120 -6.67 14.91 -10.59
C ALA A 120 -7.52 14.12 -11.60
N GLU A 121 -6.92 13.16 -12.29
CA GLU A 121 -7.53 12.37 -13.35
C GLU A 121 -8.38 11.21 -12.82
N THR A 122 -7.94 10.56 -11.74
CA THR A 122 -8.59 9.36 -11.20
C THR A 122 -9.43 9.62 -9.95
N GLY A 123 -9.26 10.79 -9.33
CA GLY A 123 -9.69 11.02 -7.95
C GLY A 123 -8.97 10.07 -6.98
N VAL A 124 -9.59 9.83 -5.83
CA VAL A 124 -9.05 8.95 -4.77
C VAL A 124 -9.45 7.50 -5.06
N VAL A 125 -8.45 6.62 -5.11
CA VAL A 125 -8.63 5.19 -5.44
C VAL A 125 -7.94 4.31 -4.41
N ILE A 126 -8.67 3.32 -3.90
CA ILE A 126 -8.16 2.24 -3.06
C ILE A 126 -7.70 1.09 -3.96
N LEU A 127 -6.55 0.51 -3.63
CA LEU A 127 -5.92 -0.61 -4.34
C LEU A 127 -5.66 -1.76 -3.34
N PRO A 128 -6.62 -2.68 -3.08
CA PRO A 128 -6.41 -3.82 -2.21
C PRO A 128 -5.50 -4.88 -2.83
N LYS A 129 -4.85 -5.66 -1.95
CA LYS A 129 -4.30 -6.94 -2.38
C LYS A 129 -5.44 -7.93 -2.59
N VAL A 130 -5.25 -8.83 -3.55
CA VAL A 130 -6.21 -9.90 -3.88
C VAL A 130 -5.54 -11.25 -3.71
N GLY A 131 -5.92 -12.01 -2.68
CA GLY A 131 -5.32 -13.32 -2.42
C GLY A 131 -5.52 -14.29 -3.59
N GLY A 132 -4.45 -15.00 -3.97
CA GLY A 132 -4.49 -16.14 -4.90
C GLY A 132 -4.16 -15.83 -6.37
N LYS A 133 -4.31 -14.58 -6.84
CA LYS A 133 -3.92 -14.18 -8.21
C LYS A 133 -3.39 -12.75 -8.24
N PRO A 134 -2.47 -12.41 -9.17
CA PRO A 134 -1.81 -11.09 -9.24
C PRO A 134 -2.74 -9.99 -9.76
N TYR A 135 -3.77 -9.69 -9.00
CA TYR A 135 -4.74 -8.63 -9.28
C TYR A 135 -4.79 -7.63 -8.13
N THR A 136 -5.17 -6.41 -8.47
CA THR A 136 -5.77 -5.44 -7.54
C THR A 136 -7.16 -5.05 -8.04
N ILE A 137 -7.88 -4.25 -7.26
CA ILE A 137 -9.24 -3.82 -7.59
C ILE A 137 -9.31 -2.30 -7.47
N LEU A 138 -9.81 -1.61 -8.49
CA LEU A 138 -10.02 -0.17 -8.41
C LEU A 138 -11.33 0.13 -7.66
N ILE A 139 -11.22 0.55 -6.40
CA ILE A 139 -12.36 1.01 -5.60
C ILE A 139 -12.23 2.52 -5.42
N ARG A 140 -13.15 3.29 -5.99
CA ARG A 140 -13.07 4.76 -6.02
C ARG A 140 -13.82 5.36 -4.85
N ALA A 141 -13.21 6.33 -4.17
CA ALA A 141 -13.99 7.21 -3.30
C ALA A 141 -14.85 8.13 -4.18
N LYS A 142 -16.05 8.45 -3.70
CA LYS A 142 -16.92 9.42 -4.34
C LYS A 142 -16.67 10.81 -3.76
N ASP A 143 -17.35 11.82 -4.29
CA ASP A 143 -17.26 13.19 -3.76
C ASP A 143 -17.67 13.28 -2.28
N ASP A 144 -18.61 12.42 -1.86
CA ASP A 144 -18.91 12.17 -0.46
C ASP A 144 -17.89 11.20 0.15
N PRO A 145 -17.09 11.60 1.17
CA PRO A 145 -16.12 10.74 1.83
C PRO A 145 -16.74 9.54 2.56
N ALA A 146 -18.05 9.53 2.81
CA ALA A 146 -18.77 8.38 3.35
C ALA A 146 -19.08 7.30 2.29
N ALA A 147 -18.91 7.60 1.01
CA ALA A 147 -19.33 6.75 -0.09
C ALA A 147 -18.16 6.32 -1.00
N ILE A 148 -18.19 5.04 -1.40
CA ILE A 148 -17.24 4.46 -2.35
C ILE A 148 -17.98 3.68 -3.45
N SER A 149 -17.30 3.34 -4.53
CA SER A 149 -17.86 2.51 -5.60
C SER A 149 -17.85 1.02 -5.24
N ASP A 150 -18.89 0.30 -5.65
CA ASP A 150 -18.80 -1.16 -5.79
C ASP A 150 -18.09 -1.47 -7.13
N PRO A 151 -16.94 -2.17 -7.12
CA PRO A 151 -16.15 -2.41 -8.33
C PRO A 151 -16.85 -3.38 -9.29
N GLY A 152 -16.80 -3.06 -10.58
CA GLY A 152 -17.32 -3.93 -11.65
C GLY A 152 -16.24 -4.86 -12.23
N PRO A 153 -16.59 -5.73 -13.19
CA PRO A 153 -15.62 -6.64 -13.83
C PRO A 153 -14.40 -5.93 -14.44
N SER A 154 -14.57 -4.71 -14.95
CA SER A 154 -13.47 -3.91 -15.52
C SER A 154 -12.57 -3.24 -14.50
N ASP A 155 -12.90 -3.28 -13.20
CA ASP A 155 -12.07 -2.71 -12.14
C ASP A 155 -11.09 -3.74 -11.55
N TRP A 156 -11.11 -4.98 -12.03
CA TRP A 156 -10.10 -5.99 -11.70
C TRP A 156 -8.88 -5.81 -12.61
N ILE A 157 -7.77 -5.39 -12.01
CA ILE A 157 -6.58 -4.99 -12.76
C ILE A 157 -5.44 -5.95 -12.47
N GLU A 158 -4.81 -6.46 -13.53
CA GLU A 158 -3.57 -7.23 -13.42
C GLU A 158 -2.45 -6.33 -12.90
N LEU A 159 -1.85 -6.76 -11.80
CA LEU A 159 -0.67 -6.13 -11.22
C LEU A 159 0.20 -7.25 -10.64
N PRO A 160 1.27 -7.64 -11.34
CA PRO A 160 2.16 -8.70 -10.89
C PRO A 160 2.66 -8.46 -9.44
N GLY A 161 2.40 -9.42 -8.56
CA GLY A 161 2.76 -9.35 -7.14
C GLY A 161 1.70 -8.73 -6.22
N ALA A 162 0.58 -8.23 -6.75
CA ALA A 162 -0.51 -7.65 -5.95
C ALA A 162 -1.36 -8.67 -5.17
N GLU A 163 -1.07 -9.96 -5.29
CA GLU A 163 -1.55 -11.00 -4.38
C GLU A 163 -0.88 -10.96 -2.99
N LYS A 164 0.16 -10.15 -2.86
CA LYS A 164 0.89 -9.83 -1.61
C LYS A 164 0.67 -8.36 -1.23
N LYS A 165 1.14 -7.97 -0.04
CA LYS A 165 1.22 -6.55 0.32
C LYS A 165 2.17 -5.86 -0.65
N PHE A 166 1.66 -4.86 -1.38
CA PHE A 166 2.46 -3.96 -2.21
C PHE A 166 2.43 -2.54 -1.63
N ALA A 167 3.10 -1.60 -2.29
CA ALA A 167 3.04 -0.18 -1.99
C ALA A 167 2.63 0.58 -3.24
N ALA A 168 1.90 1.70 -3.10
CA ALA A 168 1.54 2.55 -4.22
C ALA A 168 1.58 4.03 -3.83
N SER A 169 1.90 4.89 -4.81
CA SER A 169 1.88 6.35 -4.69
C SER A 169 1.61 6.98 -6.06
N TYR A 170 1.46 8.29 -6.10
CA TYR A 170 1.37 9.07 -7.34
C TYR A 170 2.51 10.10 -7.38
N ASP A 171 3.23 10.16 -8.50
CA ASP A 171 4.23 11.19 -8.75
C ASP A 171 3.61 12.32 -9.59
N PRO A 172 3.38 13.51 -9.02
CA PRO A 172 2.75 14.62 -9.75
C PRO A 172 3.67 15.21 -10.84
N VAL A 173 4.98 14.96 -10.77
CA VAL A 173 5.94 15.48 -11.76
C VAL A 173 5.83 14.70 -13.08
N SER A 174 5.93 13.37 -13.02
CA SER A 174 5.75 12.52 -14.21
C SER A 174 4.29 12.23 -14.54
N ARG A 175 3.36 12.55 -13.63
CA ARG A 175 1.93 12.22 -13.71
C ARG A 175 1.66 10.72 -13.80
N ARG A 176 2.50 9.91 -13.15
CA ARG A 176 2.39 8.46 -13.11
C ARG A 176 2.10 7.96 -11.70
N PHE A 177 1.29 6.92 -11.63
CA PHE A 177 1.20 6.07 -10.45
C PHE A 177 2.43 5.17 -10.38
N LEU A 178 2.94 4.99 -9.17
CA LEU A 178 4.07 4.15 -8.86
C LEU A 178 3.58 2.98 -8.01
N SER A 179 4.11 1.78 -8.24
CA SER A 179 3.85 0.63 -7.39
C SER A 179 5.10 -0.20 -7.18
N LEU A 180 5.36 -0.59 -5.92
CA LEU A 180 6.41 -1.55 -5.58
C LEU A 180 5.77 -2.87 -5.20
N THR A 181 6.08 -3.92 -5.94
CA THR A 181 5.44 -5.24 -5.81
C THR A 181 6.47 -6.38 -5.73
N ASN A 182 5.98 -7.58 -5.43
CA ASN A 182 6.75 -8.82 -5.40
C ASN A 182 6.21 -9.83 -6.42
N PRO A 183 6.52 -9.69 -7.72
CA PRO A 183 6.02 -10.60 -8.73
C PRO A 183 6.66 -11.98 -8.59
N VAL A 184 5.92 -13.03 -8.99
CA VAL A 184 6.49 -14.37 -9.18
C VAL A 184 7.04 -14.43 -10.59
N LEU A 185 8.37 -14.45 -10.72
CA LEU A 185 9.01 -14.57 -12.04
C LEU A 185 8.82 -16.00 -12.60
N PRO A 186 8.84 -16.17 -13.95
CA PRO A 186 8.65 -17.48 -14.57
C PRO A 186 9.59 -18.58 -14.04
N GLU A 187 10.85 -18.23 -13.75
CA GLU A 187 11.84 -19.15 -13.18
C GLU A 187 11.49 -19.66 -11.77
N TYR A 188 10.61 -18.97 -11.05
CA TYR A 188 10.16 -19.36 -9.70
C TYR A 188 8.72 -19.90 -9.68
N ALA A 189 8.03 -19.94 -10.83
CA ALA A 189 6.64 -20.36 -10.93
C ALA A 189 6.41 -21.81 -10.49
N ASP A 190 7.36 -22.70 -10.78
CA ASP A 190 7.30 -24.12 -10.46
C ASP A 190 8.10 -24.50 -9.20
N SER A 191 8.38 -23.53 -8.33
CA SER A 191 9.15 -23.74 -7.10
C SER A 191 8.46 -24.61 -6.05
N GLY A 192 7.19 -24.95 -6.25
CA GLY A 192 6.37 -25.70 -5.28
C GLY A 192 5.85 -24.86 -4.11
N TRP A 193 6.19 -23.57 -4.05
CA TRP A 193 5.70 -22.64 -3.04
C TRP A 193 4.43 -21.91 -3.50
N PRO A 194 3.46 -21.66 -2.59
CA PRO A 194 2.30 -20.84 -2.91
C PRO A 194 2.73 -19.43 -3.39
N PRO A 195 2.18 -18.91 -4.49
CA PRO A 195 2.57 -17.60 -5.04
C PRO A 195 2.51 -16.45 -4.04
N GLU A 196 1.57 -16.47 -3.10
CA GLU A 196 1.44 -15.48 -2.04
C GLU A 196 2.60 -15.48 -1.02
N LEU A 197 3.40 -16.54 -0.97
CA LEU A 197 4.59 -16.66 -0.12
C LEU A 197 5.91 -16.34 -0.86
N ILE A 198 5.90 -16.37 -2.20
CA ILE A 198 7.07 -16.03 -3.02
C ILE A 198 7.25 -14.50 -3.06
N ARG A 199 8.31 -14.01 -2.41
CA ARG A 199 8.62 -12.57 -2.21
C ARG A 199 10.09 -12.22 -2.41
N ASN A 200 10.81 -13.06 -3.14
CA ASN A 200 12.24 -12.98 -3.36
C ASN A 200 12.66 -11.94 -4.41
N VAL A 201 11.70 -11.27 -5.06
CA VAL A 201 11.95 -10.24 -6.08
C VAL A 201 11.20 -8.96 -5.70
N GLY A 202 11.85 -7.80 -5.82
CA GLY A 202 11.24 -6.48 -5.66
C GLY A 202 11.31 -5.68 -6.97
N THR A 203 10.15 -5.21 -7.44
CA THR A 203 10.02 -4.51 -8.73
C THR A 203 9.29 -3.19 -8.61
N LEU A 204 9.71 -2.20 -9.39
CA LEU A 204 9.00 -0.95 -9.60
C LEU A 204 8.12 -1.05 -10.86
N TRP A 205 6.88 -0.60 -10.73
CA TRP A 205 5.89 -0.51 -11.80
C TRP A 205 5.37 0.91 -11.91
N VAL A 206 5.02 1.32 -13.14
CA VAL A 206 4.37 2.60 -13.43
C VAL A 206 3.07 2.42 -14.20
N SER A 207 2.13 3.33 -13.99
CA SER A 207 0.87 3.39 -14.73
C SER A 207 0.39 4.84 -14.86
N GLU A 208 -0.19 5.20 -15.99
CA GLU A 208 -0.85 6.51 -16.17
C GLU A 208 -2.32 6.49 -15.68
N ASP A 209 -2.95 5.31 -15.65
CA ASP A 209 -4.41 5.18 -15.51
C ASP A 209 -4.85 4.17 -14.43
N LEU A 210 -3.91 3.61 -13.67
CA LEU A 210 -4.07 2.50 -12.71
C LEU A 210 -4.52 1.17 -13.33
N ARG A 211 -4.68 1.08 -14.65
CA ARG A 211 -5.22 -0.08 -15.36
C ARG A 211 -4.13 -0.82 -16.12
N ARG A 212 -3.19 -0.09 -16.72
CA ARG A 212 -2.06 -0.67 -17.46
C ARG A 212 -0.78 -0.37 -16.72
N TRP A 213 -0.11 -1.42 -16.28
CA TRP A 213 1.14 -1.33 -15.53
C TRP A 213 2.33 -1.76 -16.39
N THR A 214 3.39 -0.97 -16.37
CA THR A 214 4.66 -1.25 -17.05
C THR A 214 5.73 -1.53 -16.00
N GLU A 215 6.42 -2.67 -16.10
CA GLU A 215 7.58 -2.97 -15.26
C GLU A 215 8.72 -2.02 -15.62
N VAL A 216 9.24 -1.28 -14.64
CA VAL A 216 10.34 -0.34 -14.83
C VAL A 216 11.67 -1.04 -14.60
N CYS A 217 11.84 -1.63 -13.42
CA CYS A 217 13.06 -2.32 -13.04
C CYS A 217 12.82 -3.32 -11.90
N ARG A 218 13.74 -4.29 -11.81
CA ARG A 218 13.92 -5.16 -10.65
C ARG A 218 15.07 -4.58 -9.83
N PHE A 219 14.81 -4.20 -8.60
CA PHE A 219 15.81 -3.55 -7.74
C PHE A 219 16.28 -4.45 -6.60
N LEU A 220 15.59 -5.58 -6.37
CA LEU A 220 15.98 -6.61 -5.41
C LEU A 220 15.67 -7.98 -5.99
N GLU A 221 16.59 -8.92 -5.79
CA GLU A 221 16.39 -10.31 -6.20
C GLU A 221 17.27 -11.26 -5.36
N THR A 222 16.73 -12.43 -5.08
CA THR A 222 17.46 -13.59 -4.55
C THR A 222 16.84 -14.87 -5.12
N PRO A 223 17.61 -15.95 -5.36
CA PRO A 223 17.06 -17.22 -5.82
C PRO A 223 16.28 -17.98 -4.72
N HIS A 224 16.32 -17.54 -3.47
CA HIS A 224 15.78 -18.27 -2.32
C HIS A 224 14.32 -17.90 -2.02
N VAL A 225 13.38 -18.64 -2.63
CA VAL A 225 11.93 -18.39 -2.48
C VAL A 225 11.35 -18.79 -1.12
N ASP A 226 12.03 -19.65 -0.38
CA ASP A 226 11.54 -20.30 0.82
C ASP A 226 11.81 -19.49 2.09
N TYR A 227 13.03 -18.95 2.25
CA TYR A 227 13.43 -18.21 3.45
C TYR A 227 13.82 -16.74 3.21
N GLU A 228 14.08 -16.31 1.98
CA GLU A 228 14.39 -14.91 1.70
C GLU A 228 13.23 -14.17 1.07
N ALA A 229 13.08 -12.91 1.47
CA ALA A 229 12.00 -12.06 0.98
C ALA A 229 12.27 -10.59 1.22
N PHE A 230 11.75 -9.78 0.32
CA PHE A 230 11.62 -8.33 0.45
C PHE A 230 10.13 -8.02 0.43
N GLN A 231 9.58 -7.40 1.46
CA GLN A 231 8.12 -7.33 1.60
C GLN A 231 7.70 -6.11 2.40
N TYR A 232 6.41 -5.76 2.29
CA TYR A 232 5.84 -4.59 2.97
C TYR A 232 6.67 -3.34 2.68
N PHE A 233 6.96 -3.10 1.40
CA PHE A 233 7.65 -1.89 0.97
C PHE A 233 6.93 -0.64 1.49
N SER A 234 7.72 0.33 1.92
CA SER A 234 7.30 1.71 2.16
C SER A 234 8.29 2.60 1.43
N PHE A 235 7.82 3.57 0.66
CA PHE A 235 8.71 4.40 -0.13
C PHE A 235 8.27 5.84 -0.20
N ASP A 236 9.23 6.71 -0.49
CA ASP A 236 9.00 8.11 -0.81
C ASP A 236 9.86 8.57 -2.00
N ILE A 237 9.45 9.69 -2.58
CA ILE A 237 10.18 10.37 -3.66
C ILE A 237 11.17 11.35 -3.01
N ASP A 238 12.45 11.17 -3.30
CA ASP A 238 13.55 12.01 -2.84
C ASP A 238 14.25 12.63 -4.06
N GLY A 239 13.78 13.80 -4.48
CA GLY A 239 14.25 14.45 -5.71
C GLY A 239 13.94 13.61 -6.96
N GLU A 240 14.99 13.10 -7.60
CA GLU A 240 14.91 12.23 -8.78
C GLU A 240 14.89 10.72 -8.46
N ASP A 241 15.01 10.37 -7.19
CA ASP A 241 15.14 9.00 -6.73
C ASP A 241 13.88 8.55 -5.95
N LEU A 242 13.72 7.23 -5.83
CA LEU A 242 12.88 6.65 -4.79
C LEU A 242 13.75 6.13 -3.65
N VAL A 243 13.35 6.44 -2.42
CA VAL A 243 13.90 5.82 -1.20
C VAL A 243 12.92 4.79 -0.67
N VAL A 244 13.39 3.59 -0.37
CA VAL A 244 12.54 2.44 -0.03
C VAL A 244 13.01 1.81 1.27
N ALA A 245 12.11 1.66 2.23
CA ALA A 245 12.27 0.77 3.37
C ALA A 245 11.54 -0.54 3.10
N ALA A 246 12.19 -1.68 3.38
CA ALA A 246 11.61 -3.00 3.20
C ALA A 246 11.74 -3.82 4.48
N ARG A 247 10.68 -4.56 4.84
CA ARG A 247 10.83 -5.68 5.77
C ARG A 247 11.51 -6.81 5.01
N THR A 248 12.62 -7.29 5.55
CA THR A 248 13.47 -8.25 4.84
C THR A 248 13.69 -9.49 5.69
N ALA A 249 13.47 -10.65 5.08
CA ALA A 249 13.96 -11.93 5.56
C ALA A 249 15.19 -12.27 4.72
N PHE A 250 16.36 -12.40 5.34
CA PHE A 250 17.61 -12.68 4.63
C PHE A 250 18.56 -13.52 5.47
N ASP A 251 19.35 -14.39 4.83
CA ASP A 251 20.44 -15.10 5.50
C ASP A 251 21.64 -14.17 5.71
N VAL A 252 21.91 -13.86 6.99
CA VAL A 252 23.03 -13.01 7.41
C VAL A 252 24.10 -13.79 8.19
N GLY A 253 24.19 -15.11 7.97
CA GLY A 253 25.20 -15.97 8.60
C GLY A 253 24.83 -16.48 10.00
N GLY A 254 23.53 -16.46 10.33
CA GLY A 254 22.97 -16.97 11.58
C GLY A 254 21.83 -17.98 11.33
N PRO A 255 20.90 -18.18 12.27
CA PRO A 255 19.68 -18.93 12.00
C PRO A 255 18.91 -18.27 10.84
N LYS A 256 18.64 -19.04 9.79
CA LYS A 256 17.85 -18.57 8.65
C LYS A 256 16.46 -18.13 9.12
N PRO A 257 15.86 -17.12 8.46
CA PRO A 257 14.44 -16.82 8.67
C PRO A 257 13.60 -18.09 8.48
N PRO A 258 12.60 -18.37 9.33
CA PRO A 258 11.77 -19.57 9.19
C PRO A 258 11.05 -19.66 7.85
N ARG A 259 10.74 -18.51 7.26
CA ARG A 259 10.16 -18.33 5.93
C ARG A 259 10.27 -16.87 5.51
N GLY A 260 10.13 -16.61 4.21
CA GLY A 260 10.14 -15.25 3.66
C GLY A 260 9.18 -14.28 4.38
N HIS A 261 8.02 -14.72 4.89
CA HIS A 261 7.09 -13.84 5.63
C HIS A 261 7.62 -13.30 6.97
N ASP A 262 8.55 -14.00 7.61
CA ASP A 262 8.98 -13.72 8.97
C ASP A 262 10.35 -13.02 8.97
N SER A 263 10.31 -11.72 8.62
CA SER A 263 11.48 -10.84 8.47
C SER A 263 12.34 -10.72 9.73
N ASN A 264 13.67 -10.77 9.57
CA ASN A 264 14.68 -10.52 10.60
C ASN A 264 15.39 -9.15 10.45
N LEU A 265 15.11 -8.40 9.38
CA LEU A 265 15.76 -7.13 9.06
C LEU A 265 14.76 -6.06 8.61
N ILE A 266 15.17 -4.80 8.74
CA ILE A 266 14.67 -3.68 7.95
C ILE A 266 15.83 -3.20 7.08
N THR A 267 15.62 -3.14 5.77
CA THR A 267 16.64 -2.70 4.81
C THR A 267 16.20 -1.43 4.09
N PHE A 268 17.16 -0.61 3.68
CA PHE A 268 16.93 0.64 2.97
C PHE A 268 17.57 0.58 1.59
N HIS A 269 16.83 1.02 0.57
CA HIS A 269 17.23 0.96 -0.83
C HIS A 269 16.96 2.29 -1.51
N ARG A 270 17.65 2.53 -2.61
CA ARG A 270 17.46 3.69 -3.48
C ARG A 270 17.30 3.22 -4.92
N ILE A 271 16.25 3.68 -5.59
CA ILE A 271 16.06 3.49 -7.04
C ILE A 271 16.35 4.83 -7.69
N ALA A 272 17.55 4.96 -8.26
CA ALA A 272 18.01 6.22 -8.82
C ALA A 272 17.35 6.55 -10.16
N ASP A 273 17.10 7.85 -10.41
CA ASP A 273 16.51 8.37 -11.66
C ASP A 273 15.23 7.62 -12.09
N PHE A 274 14.33 7.32 -11.15
CA PHE A 274 13.21 6.40 -11.43
C PHE A 274 12.30 6.90 -12.57
N ARG A 275 12.20 8.22 -12.78
CA ARG A 275 11.44 8.83 -13.88
C ARG A 275 12.07 8.53 -15.24
N ARG A 276 13.40 8.65 -15.35
CA ARG A 276 14.13 8.30 -16.58
C ARG A 276 13.99 6.81 -16.89
N LEU A 277 14.11 5.96 -15.86
CA LEU A 277 13.91 4.51 -16.00
C LEU A 277 12.47 4.20 -16.49
N ALA A 278 11.46 4.89 -15.95
CA ALA A 278 10.07 4.74 -16.37
C ALA A 278 9.88 5.11 -17.84
N ASP A 279 10.42 6.25 -18.28
CA ASP A 279 10.34 6.67 -19.68
C ASP A 279 11.01 5.65 -20.63
N GLU A 280 12.13 5.07 -20.22
CA GLU A 280 12.81 4.02 -20.99
C GLU A 280 11.99 2.73 -21.07
N ALA A 281 11.38 2.32 -19.96
CA ALA A 281 10.55 1.13 -19.89
C ALA A 281 9.30 1.25 -20.76
N GLU A 282 8.62 2.40 -20.74
CA GLU A 282 7.45 2.65 -21.58
C GLU A 282 7.81 2.72 -23.06
N ARG A 283 8.93 3.35 -23.43
CA ARG A 283 9.43 3.33 -24.83
C ARG A 283 9.69 1.90 -25.31
N LYS A 284 10.34 1.07 -24.49
CA LYS A 284 10.57 -0.36 -24.81
C LYS A 284 9.26 -1.11 -24.96
N ALA A 285 8.30 -0.89 -24.05
CA ALA A 285 6.99 -1.52 -24.08
C ALA A 285 6.13 -1.05 -25.27
N ALA A 286 6.36 0.14 -25.82
CA ALA A 286 5.73 0.62 -27.04
C ALA A 286 6.38 0.06 -28.31
N ALA A 287 7.71 -0.09 -28.32
CA ALA A 287 8.47 -0.60 -29.46
C ALA A 287 8.35 -2.13 -29.66
N GLY A 288 8.01 -2.88 -28.61
CA GLY A 288 7.78 -4.33 -28.67
C GLY A 288 6.34 -4.74 -29.00
N ARG A 289 5.47 -3.79 -29.39
CA ARG A 289 4.08 -4.05 -29.80
C ARG A 289 3.93 -4.02 -31.32
#